data_AF-A0A1G6GJW3-F1
#
_entry.id   AF-A0A1G6GJW3-F1
#
_cell.length_a   1.000
_cell.length_b   1.000
_cell.length_c   1.000
_cell.angle_alpha   90.00
_cell.angle_beta   90.00
_cell.angle_gamma   90.00
#
_symmetry.space_group_name_H-M   'P 1'
#
loop_
_entity.id
_entity.type
_entity.pdbx_description
1 polymer ?
#
loop_
_entity_poly.entity_id
_entity_poly.type
_entity_poly.pdbx_seq_one_letter_code
_entity_poly.pdbx_strand_id
1 'polypeptide(L)'
;MFYQFLLAIVLGLDAFSVCLAVGLNGFKIKQMVLMSGLIGFWHGLFPIVGFLCGQVIVYYVDDLIDLITGSLLVSLGVYLCLNSFTESVSIKWNKTKLIMMSLTVSLDSIPIGLTLVREPTAWIYSIGLFFTMTMMMSMLGLLLAKRLTVSLHRMSDRLGGVILIGLGLHILVTM
;
A
#
# COMPACT_ATOMS: atom_id res chain seq x y z
N MET A 1 -4.55 10.00 -19.66
CA MET A 1 -3.94 8.70 -20.00
C MET A 1 -2.59 8.51 -19.31
N PHE A 2 -1.57 9.35 -19.61
CA PHE A 2 -0.22 9.20 -19.02
C PHE A 2 -0.20 9.33 -17.48
N TYR A 3 -0.92 10.31 -16.92
CA TYR A 3 -1.02 10.52 -15.47
C TYR A 3 -1.58 9.30 -14.72
N GLN A 4 -2.61 8.65 -15.26
CA GLN A 4 -3.26 7.50 -14.62
C GLN A 4 -2.35 6.26 -14.62
N PHE A 5 -1.55 6.10 -15.67
CA PHE A 5 -0.52 5.06 -15.73
C PHE A 5 0.57 5.30 -14.69
N LEU A 6 1.02 6.54 -14.52
CA LEU A 6 2.00 6.90 -13.49
C LEU A 6 1.46 6.64 -12.08
N LEU A 7 0.21 7.06 -11.81
CA LEU A 7 -0.48 6.77 -10.55
C LEU A 7 -0.60 5.26 -10.29
N ALA A 8 -0.91 4.46 -11.32
CA ALA A 8 -1.03 3.02 -11.17
C ALA A 8 0.30 2.35 -10.79
N ILE A 9 1.42 2.87 -11.32
CA ILE A 9 2.75 2.44 -10.92
C ILE A 9 3.04 2.82 -9.48
N VAL A 10 2.80 4.08 -9.10
CA VAL A 10 3.04 4.57 -7.72
C VAL A 10 2.23 3.76 -6.71
N LEU A 11 0.95 3.53 -6.99
CA LEU A 11 0.10 2.68 -6.16
C LEU A 11 0.59 1.22 -6.13
N GLY A 12 1.04 0.69 -7.27
CA GLY A 12 1.63 -0.65 -7.33
C GLY A 12 2.94 -0.80 -6.55
N LEU A 13 3.72 0.27 -6.38
CA LEU A 13 4.97 0.26 -5.63
C LEU A 13 4.75 0.10 -4.12
N ASP A 14 3.63 0.59 -3.57
CA ASP A 14 3.29 0.35 -2.15
C ASP A 14 3.08 -1.15 -1.91
N ALA A 15 2.17 -1.74 -2.68
CA ALA A 15 1.91 -3.18 -2.67
C ALA A 15 3.17 -4.02 -2.93
N PHE A 16 4.06 -3.56 -3.83
CA PHE A 16 5.36 -4.21 -4.08
C PHE A 16 6.21 -4.28 -2.81
N SER A 17 6.37 -3.17 -2.09
CA SER A 17 7.23 -3.07 -0.91
C SER A 17 6.78 -4.04 0.20
N VAL A 18 5.48 -4.12 0.45
CA VAL A 18 4.89 -5.03 1.43
C VAL A 18 5.03 -6.49 0.99
N CYS A 19 4.77 -6.78 -0.28
CA CYS A 19 4.92 -8.12 -0.83
C CYS A 19 6.37 -8.60 -0.82
N LEU A 20 7.33 -7.70 -1.03
CA LEU A 20 8.75 -7.99 -0.91
C LEU A 20 9.10 -8.37 0.55
N ALA A 21 8.65 -7.57 1.53
CA ALA A 21 8.90 -7.83 2.95
C ALA A 21 8.26 -9.14 3.42
N VAL A 22 6.97 -9.35 3.12
CA VAL A 22 6.23 -10.55 3.55
C VAL A 22 6.73 -11.80 2.81
N GLY A 23 7.11 -11.69 1.54
CA GLY A 23 7.58 -12.78 0.68
C GLY A 23 8.79 -13.54 1.21
N LEU A 24 9.59 -12.90 2.08
CA LEU A 24 10.76 -13.48 2.75
C LEU A 24 10.40 -14.65 3.68
N ASN A 25 9.14 -14.75 4.11
CA ASN A 25 8.64 -15.86 4.94
C ASN A 25 8.48 -17.19 4.17
N GLY A 26 8.83 -17.24 2.88
CA GLY A 26 8.91 -18.50 2.13
C GLY A 26 7.58 -19.03 1.60
N PHE A 27 6.80 -18.18 0.91
CA PHE A 27 5.52 -18.59 0.33
C PHE A 27 5.65 -19.55 -0.88
N LYS A 28 4.73 -20.50 -0.98
CA LYS A 28 4.53 -21.36 -2.18
C LYS A 28 3.92 -20.54 -3.31
N ILE A 29 4.20 -20.91 -4.58
CA ILE A 29 3.68 -20.19 -5.77
C ILE A 29 2.15 -20.02 -5.73
N LYS A 30 1.40 -21.05 -5.33
CA LYS A 30 -0.06 -20.97 -5.17
C LYS A 30 -0.51 -19.89 -4.17
N GLN A 31 0.26 -19.70 -3.11
CA GLN A 31 -0.03 -18.69 -2.08
C GLN A 31 0.31 -17.29 -2.58
N MET A 32 1.39 -17.17 -3.36
CA MET A 32 1.78 -15.91 -3.98
C MET A 32 0.73 -15.40 -4.95
N VAL A 33 0.22 -16.27 -5.83
CA VAL A 33 -0.85 -15.94 -6.79
C VAL A 33 -2.14 -15.55 -6.08
N LEU A 34 -2.50 -16.26 -5.00
CA LEU A 34 -3.68 -15.90 -4.19
C LEU A 34 -3.49 -14.53 -3.54
N MET A 35 -2.33 -14.26 -2.96
CA MET A 35 -2.04 -13.00 -2.26
C MET A 35 -1.97 -11.82 -3.23
N SER A 36 -1.28 -11.95 -4.37
CA SER A 36 -1.23 -10.89 -5.39
C SER A 36 -2.61 -10.63 -6.00
N GLY A 37 -3.41 -11.67 -6.22
CA GLY A 37 -4.80 -11.53 -6.68
C GLY A 37 -5.69 -10.82 -5.66
N LEU A 38 -5.57 -11.15 -4.37
CA LEU A 38 -6.32 -10.47 -3.31
C LEU A 38 -5.91 -9.00 -3.18
N ILE A 39 -4.62 -8.70 -3.18
CA ILE A 39 -4.12 -7.32 -3.11
C ILE A 39 -4.59 -6.52 -4.32
N GLY A 40 -4.44 -7.06 -5.53
CA GLY A 40 -4.91 -6.41 -6.76
C GLY A 40 -6.42 -6.14 -6.73
N PHE A 41 -7.22 -7.10 -6.25
CA PHE A 41 -8.66 -6.93 -6.09
C PHE A 41 -9.00 -5.77 -5.15
N TRP A 42 -8.41 -5.74 -3.95
CA TRP A 42 -8.67 -4.66 -2.99
C TRP A 42 -8.16 -3.30 -3.47
N HIS A 43 -7.00 -3.26 -4.12
CA HIS A 43 -6.44 -2.04 -4.74
C HIS A 43 -7.24 -1.54 -5.96
N GLY A 44 -8.07 -2.37 -6.58
CA GLY A 44 -9.06 -1.92 -7.57
C GLY A 44 -10.36 -1.45 -6.93
N LEU A 45 -10.80 -2.14 -5.86
CA LEU A 45 -12.06 -1.89 -5.18
C LEU A 45 -12.02 -0.61 -4.33
N PHE A 46 -10.97 -0.40 -3.54
CA PHE A 46 -10.90 0.73 -2.62
C PHE A 46 -10.82 2.11 -3.28
N PRO A 47 -10.18 2.29 -4.46
CA PRO A 47 -10.31 3.52 -5.21
C PRO A 47 -11.75 3.81 -5.67
N ILE A 48 -12.57 2.78 -5.91
CA ILE A 48 -14.01 2.96 -6.19
C ILE A 48 -14.72 3.50 -4.96
N VAL A 49 -14.45 2.92 -3.79
CA VAL A 49 -15.01 3.38 -2.51
C VAL A 49 -14.59 4.83 -2.24
N GLY A 50 -13.30 5.14 -2.43
CA GLY A 50 -12.78 6.51 -2.34
C GLY A 50 -13.48 7.46 -3.30
N PHE A 51 -13.66 7.08 -4.56
CA PHE A 51 -14.37 7.90 -5.54
C PHE A 51 -15.82 8.20 -5.12
N LEU A 52 -16.55 7.20 -4.63
CA LEU A 52 -17.93 7.37 -4.16
C LEU A 52 -18.00 8.25 -2.90
N CYS A 53 -17.10 8.05 -1.95
CA CYS A 53 -17.01 8.89 -0.74
C CYS A 53 -16.60 10.32 -1.07
N GLY A 54 -15.67 10.51 -2.02
CA GLY A 54 -15.15 11.81 -2.41
C GLY A 54 -16.19 12.71 -3.06
N GLN A 55 -17.17 12.14 -3.76
CA GLN A 55 -18.33 12.91 -4.26
C GLN A 55 -19.11 13.60 -3.14
N VAL A 56 -19.05 13.09 -1.91
CA VAL A 56 -19.73 13.65 -0.73
C VAL A 56 -18.78 14.52 0.10
N ILE A 57 -17.51 14.11 0.23
CA ILE A 57 -16.54 14.69 1.18
C ILE A 57 -15.83 15.94 0.65
N VAL A 58 -15.53 16.02 -0.66
CA VAL A 58 -14.73 17.12 -1.25
C VAL A 58 -15.42 18.49 -1.09
N TYR A 59 -16.68 18.54 -0.66
CA TYR A 59 -17.38 19.79 -0.38
C TYR A 59 -17.10 20.40 1.01
N TYR A 60 -16.52 19.64 1.96
CA TYR A 60 -16.52 20.07 3.38
C TYR A 60 -15.18 20.03 4.12
N VAL A 61 -14.14 19.34 3.62
CA VAL A 61 -13.02 18.92 4.48
C VAL A 61 -11.69 18.81 3.71
N ASP A 62 -11.06 19.92 3.33
CA ASP A 62 -9.68 19.88 2.77
C ASP A 62 -8.63 19.87 3.91
N ASP A 63 -8.70 20.77 4.90
CA ASP A 63 -7.66 20.94 5.93
C ASP A 63 -7.52 19.78 6.93
N LEU A 64 -8.55 18.95 7.12
CA LEU A 64 -8.53 17.84 8.09
C LEU A 64 -7.85 16.58 7.53
N ILE A 65 -7.73 16.46 6.21
CA ILE A 65 -7.16 15.28 5.54
C ILE A 65 -5.66 15.20 5.79
N ASP A 66 -4.96 16.32 5.68
CA ASP A 66 -3.50 16.34 5.82
C ASP A 66 -3.07 16.03 7.28
N LEU A 67 -3.92 16.34 8.28
CA LEU A 67 -3.62 16.16 9.71
C LEU A 67 -3.71 14.68 10.09
N ILE A 68 -4.76 14.04 9.59
CA ILE A 68 -4.97 12.60 9.75
C ILE A 68 -3.85 11.84 9.02
N THR A 69 -3.49 12.27 7.81
CA THR A 69 -2.46 11.63 7.00
C THR A 69 -1.08 11.74 7.65
N GLY A 70 -0.66 12.95 8.03
CA GLY A 70 0.64 13.18 8.67
C GLY A 70 0.80 12.43 10.00
N SER A 71 -0.22 12.43 10.86
CA SER A 71 -0.18 11.73 12.15
C SER A 71 -0.11 10.20 12.02
N LEU A 72 -0.80 9.62 11.03
CA LEU A 72 -0.71 8.19 10.72
C LEU A 72 0.69 7.79 10.23
N LEU A 73 1.28 8.57 9.31
CA LEU A 73 2.63 8.28 8.79
C LEU A 73 3.70 8.28 9.88
N VAL A 74 3.66 9.28 10.78
CA VAL A 74 4.59 9.33 11.93
C VAL A 74 4.39 8.10 12.83
N SER A 75 3.14 7.77 13.18
CA SER A 75 2.83 6.64 14.05
C SER A 75 3.30 5.30 13.45
N LEU A 76 3.09 5.11 12.16
CA LEU A 76 3.47 3.89 11.43
C LEU A 76 5.00 3.80 11.29
N GLY A 77 5.66 4.92 10.97
CA GLY A 77 7.12 4.98 10.90
C GLY A 77 7.80 4.66 12.24
N VAL A 78 7.26 5.17 13.35
CA VAL A 78 7.73 4.83 14.71
C VAL A 78 7.53 3.34 15.01
N TYR A 79 6.35 2.79 14.68
CA TYR A 79 6.07 1.36 14.86
C TYR A 79 7.08 0.48 14.09
N LEU A 80 7.39 0.82 12.83
CA LEU A 80 8.37 0.11 12.02
C LEU A 80 9.79 0.19 12.61
N CYS A 81 10.20 1.36 13.09
CA CYS A 81 11.49 1.53 13.75
C CYS A 81 11.60 0.66 15.01
N LEU A 82 10.58 0.69 15.88
CA LEU A 82 10.55 -0.11 17.11
C LEU A 82 10.54 -1.61 16.81
N ASN A 83 9.74 -2.04 15.84
CA ASN A 83 9.59 -3.46 15.51
C ASN A 83 10.80 -4.03 14.75
N SER A 84 11.66 -3.19 14.16
CA SER A 84 12.94 -3.61 13.56
C SER A 84 13.96 -4.15 14.57
N PHE A 85 13.72 -3.94 15.88
CA PHE A 85 14.57 -4.43 16.96
C PHE A 85 14.06 -5.73 17.59
N THR A 86 12.82 -6.14 17.30
CA THR A 86 12.22 -7.40 17.76
C THR A 86 12.40 -8.51 16.72
N GLU A 87 12.59 -9.76 17.17
CA GLU A 87 12.76 -10.90 16.28
C GLU A 87 11.57 -11.07 15.32
N SER A 88 11.89 -11.41 14.07
CA SER A 88 10.97 -11.50 12.93
C SER A 88 9.66 -12.20 13.31
N VAL A 89 8.55 -11.48 13.18
CA VAL A 89 7.21 -12.05 13.30
C VAL A 89 7.07 -13.14 12.23
N SER A 90 7.19 -14.41 12.65
CA SER A 90 6.95 -15.53 11.76
C SER A 90 5.47 -15.54 11.40
N ILE A 91 5.13 -15.04 10.20
CA ILE A 91 3.74 -15.07 9.72
C ILE A 91 3.42 -16.52 9.35
N LYS A 92 2.91 -17.28 10.31
CA LYS A 92 2.33 -18.61 10.02
C LYS A 92 1.19 -18.44 9.03
N TRP A 93 1.26 -19.22 7.95
CA TRP A 93 0.28 -19.20 6.87
C TRP A 93 -1.12 -19.49 7.39
N ASN A 94 -2.02 -18.52 7.27
CA ASN A 94 -3.46 -18.68 7.51
C ASN A 94 -4.23 -17.85 6.48
N LYS A 95 -5.26 -18.43 5.87
CA LYS A 95 -6.10 -17.76 4.86
C LYS A 95 -6.73 -16.48 5.41
N THR A 96 -7.16 -16.47 6.67
CA THR A 96 -7.73 -15.28 7.31
C THR A 96 -6.70 -14.17 7.49
N LYS A 97 -5.46 -14.52 7.87
CA LYS A 97 -4.35 -13.56 7.98
C LYS A 97 -3.99 -12.96 6.63
N LEU A 98 -4.02 -13.74 5.56
CA LEU A 98 -3.77 -13.23 4.20
C LEU A 98 -4.84 -12.22 3.77
N ILE A 99 -6.12 -12.52 4.03
CA ILE A 99 -7.23 -11.62 3.69
C ILE A 99 -7.13 -10.33 4.51
N MET A 100 -6.92 -10.43 5.83
CA MET A 100 -6.73 -9.28 6.71
C MET A 100 -5.52 -8.43 6.30
N MET A 101 -4.41 -9.06 5.93
CA MET A 101 -3.22 -8.36 5.46
C MET A 101 -3.49 -7.63 4.15
N SER A 102 -4.08 -8.32 3.15
CA SER A 102 -4.41 -7.69 1.87
C SER A 102 -5.40 -6.54 2.03
N LEU A 103 -6.35 -6.65 2.96
CA LEU A 103 -7.27 -5.57 3.31
C LEU A 103 -6.50 -4.38 3.89
N THR A 104 -5.73 -4.62 4.95
CA THR A 104 -5.00 -3.57 5.68
C THR A 104 -4.06 -2.80 4.76
N VAL A 105 -3.31 -3.53 3.93
CA VAL A 105 -2.34 -2.94 2.99
C VAL A 105 -3.03 -2.11 1.92
N SER A 106 -4.25 -2.44 1.52
CA SER A 106 -4.92 -1.74 0.43
C SER A 106 -5.73 -0.51 0.88
N LEU A 107 -5.86 -0.27 2.18
CA LEU A 107 -6.60 0.89 2.70
C LEU A 107 -5.95 2.23 2.28
N ASP A 108 -4.65 2.20 2.00
CA ASP A 108 -3.84 3.32 1.50
C ASP A 108 -4.26 3.82 0.10
N SER A 109 -5.01 3.01 -0.65
CA SER A 109 -5.49 3.32 -2.00
C SER A 109 -6.80 4.12 -2.04
N ILE A 110 -7.51 4.21 -0.90
CA ILE A 110 -8.76 4.98 -0.78
C ILE A 110 -8.55 6.48 -1.11
N PRO A 111 -7.52 7.17 -0.58
CA PRO A 111 -7.24 8.57 -0.91
C PRO A 111 -7.06 8.83 -2.40
N ILE A 112 -6.41 7.92 -3.14
CA ILE A 112 -6.25 8.04 -4.59
C ILE A 112 -7.61 8.00 -5.30
N GLY A 113 -8.57 7.22 -4.78
CA GLY A 113 -9.96 7.24 -5.23
C GLY A 113 -10.65 8.60 -5.09
N LEU A 114 -10.38 9.34 -4.00
CA LEU A 114 -10.92 10.70 -3.81
C LEU A 114 -10.43 11.65 -4.91
N THR A 115 -9.16 11.52 -5.33
CA THR A 115 -8.59 12.36 -6.38
C THR A 115 -9.25 12.14 -7.75
N LEU A 116 -9.78 10.94 -8.02
CA LEU A 116 -10.47 10.60 -9.27
C LEU A 116 -11.80 11.35 -9.45
N VAL A 117 -12.38 11.90 -8.39
CA VAL A 117 -13.62 12.71 -8.46
C VAL A 117 -13.44 13.93 -9.36
N ARG A 118 -12.21 14.47 -9.41
CA ARG A 118 -11.85 15.65 -10.22
C ARG A 118 -11.70 15.31 -11.72
N GLU A 119 -11.63 14.03 -12.10
CA GLU A 119 -11.57 13.55 -13.50
C GLU A 119 -12.57 12.41 -13.80
N PRO A 120 -13.88 12.70 -13.89
CA PRO A 120 -14.94 11.69 -13.99
C PRO A 120 -15.02 10.96 -15.34
N THR A 121 -14.25 11.33 -16.36
CA THR A 121 -14.32 10.70 -17.69
C THR A 121 -13.38 9.49 -17.85
N ALA A 122 -12.42 9.30 -16.93
CA ALA A 122 -11.37 8.26 -17.05
C ALA A 122 -11.27 7.31 -15.85
N TRP A 123 -12.19 7.38 -14.89
CA TRP A 123 -12.11 6.59 -13.65
C TRP A 123 -12.17 5.08 -13.88
N ILE A 124 -13.03 4.60 -14.79
CA ILE A 124 -13.15 3.16 -15.14
C ILE A 124 -11.82 2.61 -15.67
N TYR A 125 -11.16 3.35 -16.57
CA TYR A 125 -9.86 2.97 -17.11
C TYR A 125 -8.78 2.93 -16.01
N SER A 126 -8.82 3.91 -15.10
CA SER A 126 -7.88 4.02 -13.98
C SER A 126 -7.98 2.82 -13.04
N ILE A 127 -9.19 2.35 -12.74
CA ILE A 127 -9.41 1.16 -11.90
C ILE A 127 -8.82 -0.10 -12.54
N GLY A 128 -9.02 -0.29 -13.84
CA GLY A 128 -8.44 -1.42 -14.57
C GLY A 128 -6.90 -1.38 -14.52
N LEU A 129 -6.30 -0.20 -14.65
CA LEU A 129 -4.86 -0.03 -14.50
C LEU A 129 -4.38 -0.31 -13.07
N PHE A 130 -5.08 0.18 -12.05
CA PHE A 130 -4.73 -0.04 -10.65
C PHE A 130 -4.76 -1.53 -10.31
N PHE A 131 -5.83 -2.24 -10.68
CA PHE A 131 -5.95 -3.67 -10.47
C PHE A 131 -4.79 -4.45 -11.13
N THR A 132 -4.53 -4.19 -12.42
CA THR A 132 -3.53 -4.94 -13.18
C THR A 132 -2.10 -4.64 -12.74
N MET A 133 -1.76 -3.36 -12.52
CA MET A 133 -0.41 -2.96 -12.12
C MET A 133 -0.08 -3.42 -10.71
N THR A 134 -1.01 -3.28 -9.76
CA THR A 134 -0.77 -3.71 -8.37
C THR A 134 -0.66 -5.24 -8.27
N MET A 135 -1.44 -5.99 -9.05
CA MET A 135 -1.33 -7.44 -9.14
C MET A 135 0.02 -7.87 -9.73
N MET A 136 0.50 -7.19 -10.79
CA MET A 136 1.82 -7.46 -11.37
C MET A 136 2.95 -7.14 -10.39
N MET A 137 2.91 -5.95 -9.77
CA MET A 137 3.93 -5.48 -8.85
C MET A 137 3.99 -6.32 -7.58
N SER A 138 2.86 -6.66 -6.97
CA SER A 138 2.81 -7.57 -5.81
C SER A 138 3.39 -8.95 -6.13
N MET A 139 3.08 -9.50 -7.31
CA MET A 139 3.65 -10.77 -7.75
C MET A 139 5.18 -10.69 -7.95
N LEU A 140 5.68 -9.59 -8.55
CA LEU A 140 7.10 -9.33 -8.70
C LEU A 140 7.80 -9.20 -7.33
N GLY A 141 7.21 -8.47 -6.38
CA GLY A 141 7.72 -8.32 -5.03
C GLY A 141 7.87 -9.67 -4.32
N LEU A 142 6.84 -10.52 -4.38
CA LEU A 142 6.87 -11.86 -3.80
C LEU A 142 7.92 -12.77 -4.46
N LEU A 143 8.09 -12.67 -5.80
CA LEU A 143 9.08 -13.46 -6.54
C LEU A 143 10.52 -13.03 -6.22
N LEU A 144 10.76 -11.71 -6.14
CA LEU A 144 12.05 -11.15 -5.80
C LEU A 144 12.43 -11.44 -4.35
N ALA A 145 11.47 -11.44 -3.43
CA ALA A 145 11.68 -11.79 -2.03
C ALA A 145 12.35 -13.17 -1.86
N LYS A 146 12.02 -14.16 -2.70
CA LYS A 146 12.67 -15.48 -2.66
C LYS A 146 14.17 -15.46 -2.94
N ARG A 147 14.65 -14.44 -3.63
CA ARG A 147 16.07 -14.27 -3.99
C ARG A 147 16.82 -13.39 -2.98
N LEU A 148 16.11 -12.71 -2.08
CA LEU A 148 16.69 -11.84 -1.07
C LEU A 148 16.97 -12.63 0.21
N THR A 149 18.17 -12.47 0.76
CA THR A 149 18.58 -13.09 2.02
C THR A 149 18.03 -12.34 3.22
N VAL A 150 17.71 -13.07 4.30
CA VAL A 150 17.09 -12.58 5.56
C VAL A 150 17.84 -11.39 6.19
N SER A 151 19.15 -11.25 5.92
CA SER A 151 19.98 -10.12 6.37
C SER A 151 19.48 -8.76 5.87
N LEU A 152 18.97 -8.69 4.63
CA LEU A 152 18.49 -7.43 4.03
C LEU A 152 17.17 -6.94 4.64
N HIS A 153 16.37 -7.84 5.23
CA HIS A 153 15.08 -7.49 5.84
C HIS A 153 15.22 -6.50 7.00
N ARG A 154 16.17 -6.76 7.91
CA ARG A 154 16.37 -5.94 9.11
C ARG A 154 16.85 -4.52 8.78
N MET A 155 17.58 -4.34 7.67
CA MET A 155 17.96 -3.00 7.20
C MET A 155 16.80 -2.28 6.50
N SER A 156 15.96 -3.01 5.76
CA SER A 156 14.80 -2.46 5.07
C SER A 156 13.78 -1.84 6.03
N ASP A 157 13.46 -2.51 7.14
CA ASP A 157 12.45 -2.03 8.09
C ASP A 157 12.88 -0.73 8.78
N ARG A 158 14.18 -0.58 9.09
CA ARG A 158 14.74 0.65 9.67
C ARG A 158 14.70 1.82 8.70
N LEU A 159 15.13 1.59 7.46
CA LEU A 159 15.13 2.63 6.43
C LEU A 159 13.70 3.09 6.11
N GLY A 160 12.76 2.15 5.99
CA GLY A 160 11.34 2.46 5.78
C GLY A 160 10.76 3.30 6.92
N GLY A 161 11.00 2.91 8.18
CA GLY A 161 10.51 3.67 9.33
C GLY A 161 11.01 5.11 9.39
N VAL A 162 12.29 5.35 9.11
CA VAL A 162 12.89 6.70 9.09
C VAL A 162 12.30 7.56 7.98
N ILE A 163 12.10 7.01 6.78
CA ILE A 163 11.50 7.72 5.65
C ILE A 163 10.04 8.10 5.98
N LEU A 164 9.25 7.18 6.55
CA LEU A 164 7.86 7.45 6.93
C LEU A 164 7.74 8.56 7.98
N ILE A 165 8.61 8.57 8.99
CA ILE A 165 8.65 9.64 10.00
C ILE A 165 8.96 10.98 9.33
N GLY A 166 9.94 11.02 8.44
CA GLY A 166 10.31 12.24 7.70
C GLY A 166 9.17 12.79 6.84
N LEU A 167 8.48 11.92 6.08
CA LEU A 167 7.34 12.30 5.26
C LEU A 167 6.14 12.76 6.10
N GLY A 168 5.81 12.04 7.18
CA GLY A 168 4.71 12.42 8.06
C GLY A 168 4.93 13.77 8.74
N LEU A 169 6.16 14.04 9.20
CA LEU A 169 6.53 15.37 9.74
C LEU A 169 6.46 16.47 8.67
N HIS A 170 6.89 16.19 7.43
CA HIS A 170 6.82 17.16 6.35
C HIS A 170 5.38 17.57 6.06
N ILE A 171 4.45 16.60 5.98
CA ILE A 171 3.03 16.88 5.77
C ILE A 171 2.50 17.75 6.92
N LEU A 172 2.72 17.37 8.18
CA LEU A 172 2.24 18.12 9.36
C LEU A 172 2.76 19.56 9.43
N VAL A 173 4.01 19.81 8.98
CA VAL A 173 4.60 21.16 8.97
C VAL A 173 4.10 22.00 7.79
N THR A 174 3.65 21.36 6.71
CA THR A 174 3.20 22.04 5.48
C THR A 174 1.70 22.36 5.49
N MET A 175 0.96 21.84 6.49
CA MET A 175 -0.46 22.14 6.73
C MET A 175 -0.72 23.57 7.15
#